data_AF-A0A9P0HA09-F1
#
_entry.id   AF-A0A9P0HA09-F1
#
_cell.length_a   1.000
_cell.length_b   1.000
_cell.length_c   1.000
_cell.angle_alpha   90.00
_cell.angle_beta   90.00
_cell.angle_gamma   90.00
#
_symmetry.space_group_name_H-M   'P 1'
#
loop_
_entity.id
_entity.type
_entity.pdbx_description
1 polymer ?
#
loop_
_entity_poly.entity_id
_entity_poly.type
_entity_poly.pdbx_seq_one_letter_code
_entity_poly.pdbx_strand_id
1 'polypeptide(L)'
;MLMIISDEEHLIQIAKAKTFTLPPTSRGTLQSTVELLKAMERSRLYRVMGYRYSIRRSADFGYSWRRPKHLIIEFLNFLDFRDNYDWYEGSACQKIAVIVQLPWIIGLKFLIPAVIPGILINDGWCKLLAMINSLIYFDLLLYCFGVSDKEIGPFQLWQYGLVLGLLFFFLILFTSRTSLKPKYHTVFAYAGFIAAIGVCRLLCTEIVVSLQAIGARLSLSTTWLALTILAWGNSVTDFVSAASLSRQGLQNMGYASLYGGPMFNCSVGVALVYFIVYFQGKPLHAFYGVLSPVGALFLLIALFSTAILMPTINFEGRRVMGLYLIILYCMFFFLCILMETVIHPFGTQYKLVPKVT
;
A
#
# COMPACT_ATOMS: atom_id res chain seq x y z
N MET A 1 17.12 43.04 5.95
CA MET A 1 17.12 41.59 6.25
C MET A 1 17.25 41.28 7.75
N LEU A 2 17.99 42.07 8.54
CA LEU A 2 18.11 41.89 10.01
C LEU A 2 16.94 42.47 10.86
N MET A 3 16.14 43.40 10.33
CA MET A 3 15.03 44.02 11.08
C MET A 3 13.75 43.16 11.16
N ILE A 4 13.51 42.29 10.16
CA ILE A 4 12.30 41.44 10.10
C ILE A 4 12.42 40.24 11.06
N ILE A 5 13.65 39.78 11.32
CA ILE A 5 13.93 38.64 12.21
C ILE A 5 13.73 39.03 13.69
N SER A 6 13.98 40.30 14.04
CA SER A 6 13.79 40.84 15.40
C SER A 6 12.32 40.86 15.83
N ASP A 7 11.38 41.10 14.90
CA ASP A 7 9.95 41.13 15.22
C ASP A 7 9.37 39.73 15.43
N GLU A 8 9.87 38.71 14.70
CA GLU A 8 9.46 37.32 14.91
C GLU A 8 9.90 36.78 16.27
N GLU A 9 11.14 37.03 16.70
CA GLU A 9 11.60 36.59 18.03
C GLU A 9 10.84 37.28 19.18
N HIS A 10 10.50 38.56 19.01
CA HIS A 10 9.71 39.32 19.98
C HIS A 10 8.26 38.83 20.05
N LEU A 11 7.63 38.51 18.92
CA LEU A 11 6.30 37.90 18.87
C LEU A 11 6.29 36.47 19.45
N ILE A 12 7.35 35.69 19.24
CA ILE A 12 7.52 34.35 19.82
C ILE A 12 7.70 34.44 21.35
N GLN A 13 8.38 35.46 21.87
CA GLN A 13 8.48 35.68 23.32
C GLN A 13 7.15 36.13 23.95
N ILE A 14 6.40 37.02 23.31
CA ILE A 14 5.06 37.44 23.77
C ILE A 14 4.09 36.24 23.76
N ALA A 15 4.21 35.33 22.80
CA ALA A 15 3.42 34.09 22.76
C ALA A 15 3.84 33.08 23.86
N LYS A 16 5.13 33.00 24.22
CA LYS A 16 5.64 32.15 25.32
C LYS A 16 5.18 32.63 26.71
N ALA A 17 4.99 33.93 26.91
CA ALA A 17 4.54 34.50 28.18
C ALA A 17 3.03 34.26 28.47
N LYS A 18 2.24 33.90 27.44
CA LYS A 18 0.80 33.63 27.56
C LYS A 18 0.53 32.13 27.72
N THR A 19 0.91 31.57 28.87
CA THR A 19 0.33 30.30 29.33
C THR A 19 -1.11 30.57 29.76
N PHE A 20 -2.05 30.47 28.82
CA PHE A 20 -3.47 30.53 29.16
C PHE A 20 -3.89 29.23 29.85
N THR A 21 -4.07 29.30 31.16
CA THR A 21 -4.83 28.30 31.92
C THR A 21 -6.29 28.44 31.51
N LEU A 22 -6.81 27.43 30.81
CA LEU A 22 -8.24 27.37 30.51
C LEU A 22 -9.00 27.04 31.80
N PRO A 23 -10.07 27.78 32.16
CA PRO A 23 -10.89 27.42 33.29
C PRO A 23 -11.61 26.09 33.01
N PRO A 24 -11.86 25.26 34.04
CA PRO A 24 -12.59 24.00 33.86
C PRO A 24 -14.02 24.32 33.44
N THR A 25 -14.32 24.20 32.15
CA THR A 25 -15.67 24.41 31.61
C THR A 25 -16.54 23.19 31.90
N SER A 26 -17.75 23.45 32.42
CA SER A 26 -18.75 22.43 32.72
C SER A 26 -19.22 21.72 31.46
N ARG A 27 -19.29 20.39 31.52
CA ARG A 27 -19.66 19.48 30.42
C ARG A 27 -20.99 19.85 29.74
N GLY A 28 -21.00 19.81 28.40
CA GLY A 28 -22.22 19.53 27.62
C GLY A 28 -22.77 20.64 26.72
N THR A 29 -22.18 21.83 26.69
CA THR A 29 -22.66 22.94 25.85
C THR A 29 -21.88 23.08 24.54
N LEU A 30 -22.54 23.58 23.48
CA LEU A 30 -21.99 23.87 22.15
C LEU A 30 -20.67 24.67 22.19
N GLN A 31 -20.49 25.51 23.22
CA GLN A 31 -19.25 26.23 23.50
C GLN A 31 -18.05 25.31 23.73
N SER A 32 -18.22 24.19 24.46
CA SER A 32 -17.13 23.23 24.71
C SER A 32 -16.64 22.57 23.42
N THR A 33 -17.54 22.27 22.49
CA THR A 33 -17.22 21.74 21.15
C THR A 33 -16.53 22.78 20.26
N VAL A 34 -16.94 24.05 20.33
CA VAL A 34 -16.28 25.15 19.59
C VAL A 34 -14.88 25.42 20.14
N GLU A 35 -14.69 25.37 21.46
CA GLU A 35 -13.37 25.52 22.07
C GLU A 35 -12.45 24.33 21.75
N LEU A 36 -13.01 23.12 21.68
CA LEU A 36 -12.29 21.92 21.24
C LEU A 36 -11.83 22.07 19.77
N LEU A 37 -12.71 22.55 18.89
CA LEU A 37 -12.38 22.81 17.47
C LEU A 37 -11.29 23.87 17.35
N LYS A 38 -11.39 24.98 18.10
CA LYS A 38 -10.37 26.04 18.13
C LYS A 38 -9.03 25.57 18.69
N ALA A 39 -9.04 24.64 19.65
CA ALA A 39 -7.82 24.04 20.19
C ALA A 39 -7.19 23.06 19.19
N MET A 40 -8.00 22.29 18.46
CA MET A 40 -7.55 21.37 17.41
C MET A 40 -6.98 22.11 16.19
N GLU A 41 -7.64 23.17 15.74
CA GLU A 41 -7.17 24.01 14.63
C GLU A 41 -5.83 24.69 14.97
N ARG A 42 -5.72 25.22 16.20
CA ARG A 42 -4.44 25.75 16.71
C ARG A 42 -3.36 24.67 16.74
N SER A 43 -3.67 23.44 17.14
CA SER A 43 -2.69 22.34 17.14
C SER A 43 -2.21 21.95 15.72
N ARG A 44 -3.07 22.12 14.70
CA ARG A 44 -2.71 21.90 13.29
C ARG A 44 -1.73 22.97 12.82
N LEU A 45 -1.99 24.23 13.17
CA LEU A 45 -1.11 25.38 12.94
C LEU A 45 0.26 25.23 13.61
N TYR A 46 0.33 24.80 14.88
CA TYR A 46 1.60 24.58 15.57
C TYR A 46 2.48 23.51 14.93
N ARG A 47 1.88 22.49 14.29
CA ARG A 47 2.62 21.44 13.58
C ARG A 47 3.19 21.93 12.26
N VAL A 48 2.45 22.77 11.53
CA VAL A 48 2.92 23.43 10.30
C VAL A 48 4.08 24.39 10.62
N MET A 49 4.04 25.03 11.79
CA MET A 49 5.10 25.92 12.27
C MET A 49 6.31 25.20 12.91
N GLY A 50 6.45 23.88 12.75
CA GLY A 50 7.66 23.14 13.18
C GLY A 50 7.83 22.96 14.70
N TYR A 51 6.83 23.34 15.51
CA TYR A 51 6.89 23.16 16.96
C TYR A 51 6.64 21.69 17.34
N ARG A 52 7.57 21.08 18.09
CA ARG A 52 7.33 19.82 18.81
C ARG A 52 6.41 20.07 20.00
N TYR A 53 5.11 20.02 19.77
CA TYR A 53 4.14 19.99 20.85
C TYR A 53 3.66 18.57 21.11
N SER A 54 3.98 18.04 22.30
CA SER A 54 3.28 16.89 22.86
C SER A 54 2.05 17.41 23.61
N ILE A 55 0.84 17.39 23.02
CA ILE A 55 -0.33 17.41 23.91
C ILE A 55 -0.19 16.17 24.81
N ARG A 56 -0.01 16.33 26.13
CA ARG A 56 -0.41 15.27 27.08
C ARG A 56 -1.94 15.18 27.02
N ARG A 57 -2.43 14.49 25.98
CA ARG A 57 -3.79 14.62 25.40
C ARG A 57 -4.96 14.16 26.28
N SER A 58 -4.78 14.01 27.60
CA SER A 58 -5.66 13.07 28.31
C SER A 58 -5.72 13.13 29.83
N ALA A 59 -4.76 13.76 30.53
CA ALA A 59 -4.81 13.79 31.99
C ALA A 59 -5.82 14.83 32.52
N ASP A 60 -5.96 15.96 31.81
CA ASP A 60 -6.69 17.12 32.36
C ASP A 60 -8.18 17.18 31.98
N PHE A 61 -8.66 16.32 31.07
CA PHE A 61 -10.03 16.37 30.57
C PHE A 61 -11.02 15.39 31.24
N GLY A 62 -10.66 14.79 32.38
CA GLY A 62 -11.60 13.99 33.17
C GLY A 62 -12.22 12.82 32.41
N TYR A 63 -11.44 12.12 31.58
CA TYR A 63 -11.87 10.86 30.95
C TYR A 63 -12.02 9.79 32.03
N SER A 64 -13.27 9.58 32.46
CA SER A 64 -13.62 8.61 33.50
C SER A 64 -13.31 7.18 33.05
N TRP A 65 -12.85 6.35 34.01
CA TRP A 65 -12.68 4.89 33.94
C TRP A 65 -13.94 4.08 33.53
N ARG A 66 -15.03 4.71 33.10
CA ARG A 66 -16.29 4.02 32.81
C ARG A 66 -16.35 3.50 31.36
N ARG A 67 -16.90 2.28 31.25
CA ARG A 67 -17.07 1.45 30.05
C ARG A 67 -17.39 2.26 28.77
N PRO A 68 -16.85 1.85 27.62
CA PRO A 68 -17.00 2.60 26.38
C PRO A 68 -18.45 2.56 25.90
N LYS A 69 -19.18 3.67 26.03
CA LYS A 69 -20.62 3.72 25.79
C LYS A 69 -21.00 3.68 24.29
N HIS A 70 -20.05 3.87 23.37
CA HIS A 70 -20.33 4.02 21.94
C HIS A 70 -19.30 3.34 21.00
N LEU A 71 -18.82 2.12 21.32
CA LEU A 71 -17.86 1.37 20.47
C LEU A 71 -18.33 1.18 19.02
N ILE A 72 -19.61 0.84 18.85
CA ILE A 72 -20.19 0.55 17.54
C ILE A 72 -20.34 1.83 16.72
N ILE A 73 -20.71 2.95 17.36
CA ILE A 73 -20.86 4.24 16.67
C ILE A 73 -19.50 4.76 16.22
N GLU A 74 -18.47 4.66 17.07
CA GLU A 74 -17.09 5.02 16.71
C GLU A 74 -16.56 4.16 15.55
N PHE A 75 -16.91 2.87 15.54
CA PHE A 75 -16.59 1.96 14.45
C PHE A 75 -17.32 2.29 13.14
N LEU A 76 -18.62 2.57 13.20
CA LEU A 76 -19.41 2.97 12.03
C LEU A 76 -18.91 4.29 11.44
N ASN A 77 -18.54 5.25 12.29
CA ASN A 77 -17.92 6.50 11.84
C ASN A 77 -16.54 6.26 11.20
N PHE A 78 -15.77 5.29 11.69
CA PHE A 78 -14.48 4.93 11.09
C PHE A 78 -14.63 4.20 9.74
N LEU A 79 -15.73 3.48 9.56
CA LEU A 79 -16.10 2.87 8.29
C LEU A 79 -16.69 3.88 7.30
N ASP A 80 -17.17 5.03 7.76
CA ASP A 80 -17.67 6.08 6.88
C ASP A 80 -16.54 6.61 5.97
N PHE A 81 -16.82 6.60 4.67
CA PHE A 81 -15.86 6.93 3.62
C PHE A 81 -16.07 8.35 3.08
N ARG A 82 -17.20 8.99 3.40
CA ARG A 82 -17.63 10.25 2.80
C ARG A 82 -16.63 11.39 3.02
N ASP A 83 -16.06 11.46 4.22
CA ASP A 83 -15.10 12.52 4.60
C ASP A 83 -13.69 12.28 4.05
N ASN A 84 -13.33 11.04 3.71
CA ASN A 84 -11.96 10.70 3.26
C ASN A 84 -11.76 10.87 1.74
N TYR A 85 -12.83 10.94 0.96
CA TYR A 85 -12.79 10.94 -0.51
C TYR A 85 -13.45 12.18 -1.13
N ASP A 86 -13.52 13.29 -0.38
CA ASP A 86 -14.14 14.55 -0.81
C ASP A 86 -15.48 14.33 -1.52
N TRP A 87 -16.30 13.44 -0.97
CA TRP A 87 -17.51 12.93 -1.62
C TRP A 87 -18.46 14.05 -2.05
N TYR A 88 -18.48 15.15 -1.30
CA TYR A 88 -19.32 16.29 -1.57
C TYR A 88 -18.86 17.12 -2.79
N GLU A 89 -17.57 17.16 -3.07
CA GLU A 89 -16.97 17.93 -4.18
C GLU A 89 -16.72 17.07 -5.44
N GLY A 90 -16.80 15.74 -5.30
CA GLY A 90 -16.52 14.81 -6.39
C GLY A 90 -17.54 14.81 -7.54
N SER A 91 -17.01 14.64 -8.75
CA SER A 91 -17.79 14.38 -9.97
C SER A 91 -18.56 13.05 -9.88
N ALA A 92 -19.63 12.89 -10.68
CA ALA A 92 -20.43 11.66 -10.69
C ALA A 92 -19.60 10.40 -10.99
N CYS A 93 -18.61 10.49 -11.89
CA CYS A 93 -17.71 9.38 -12.20
C CYS A 93 -16.81 9.00 -11.02
N GLN A 94 -16.28 9.99 -10.29
CA GLN A 94 -15.49 9.74 -9.07
C GLN A 94 -16.34 9.08 -7.98
N LYS A 95 -17.60 9.51 -7.82
CA LYS A 95 -18.55 8.91 -6.88
C LYS A 95 -18.81 7.44 -7.20
N ILE A 96 -19.08 7.12 -8.46
CA ILE A 96 -19.28 5.73 -8.90
C ILE A 96 -18.02 4.90 -8.66
N ALA A 97 -16.83 5.43 -9.00
CA ALA A 97 -15.56 4.75 -8.77
C ALA A 97 -15.33 4.44 -7.28
N VAL A 98 -15.62 5.40 -6.39
CA VAL A 98 -15.54 5.19 -4.94
C VAL A 98 -16.50 4.09 -4.51
N ILE A 99 -17.77 4.12 -4.92
CA ILE A 99 -18.76 3.08 -4.57
C ILE A 99 -18.27 1.68 -4.96
N VAL A 100 -17.73 1.53 -6.17
CA VAL A 100 -17.20 0.25 -6.66
C VAL A 100 -16.01 -0.22 -5.82
N GLN A 101 -15.18 0.70 -5.31
CA GLN A 101 -14.04 0.39 -4.45
C GLN A 101 -14.41 0.12 -2.99
N LEU A 102 -15.60 0.53 -2.52
CA LEU A 102 -15.99 0.42 -1.11
C LEU A 102 -15.89 -0.99 -0.54
N PRO A 103 -16.41 -2.05 -1.19
CA PRO A 103 -16.32 -3.40 -0.63
C PRO A 103 -14.87 -3.81 -0.39
N TRP A 104 -13.98 -3.41 -1.30
CA TRP A 104 -12.54 -3.68 -1.20
C TRP A 104 -11.88 -2.91 -0.06
N ILE A 105 -12.15 -1.60 0.04
CA ILE A 105 -11.61 -0.76 1.10
C ILE A 105 -12.06 -1.25 2.48
N ILE A 106 -13.34 -1.61 2.62
CA ILE A 106 -13.89 -2.14 3.87
C ILE A 106 -13.24 -3.48 4.21
N GLY A 107 -13.14 -4.41 3.24
CA GLY A 107 -12.47 -5.70 3.44
C GLY A 107 -11.02 -5.53 3.88
N LEU A 108 -10.25 -4.65 3.21
CA LEU A 108 -8.87 -4.36 3.58
C LEU A 108 -8.73 -3.73 4.97
N LYS A 109 -9.67 -2.88 5.40
CA LYS A 109 -9.68 -2.32 6.77
C LYS A 109 -9.78 -3.41 7.85
N PHE A 110 -10.51 -4.50 7.58
CA PHE A 110 -10.61 -5.65 8.50
C PHE A 110 -9.39 -6.57 8.45
N LEU A 111 -8.79 -6.75 7.28
CA LEU A 111 -7.63 -7.63 7.11
C LEU A 111 -6.35 -6.98 7.64
N ILE A 112 -6.22 -5.67 7.46
CA ILE A 112 -4.98 -4.93 7.72
C ILE A 112 -5.22 -3.95 8.87
N PRO A 113 -4.50 -4.09 10.00
CA PRO A 113 -4.38 -3.04 11.01
C PRO A 113 -4.00 -1.68 10.41
N ALA A 114 -4.98 -0.79 10.28
CA ALA A 114 -4.75 0.55 9.76
C ALA A 114 -4.17 1.44 10.86
N VAL A 115 -2.93 1.89 10.67
CA VAL A 115 -2.28 2.90 11.51
C VAL A 115 -1.89 4.06 10.62
N ILE A 116 -2.61 5.19 10.74
CA ILE A 116 -2.36 6.39 9.95
C ILE A 116 -1.91 7.50 10.90
N PRO A 117 -0.60 7.58 11.22
CA PRO A 117 -0.11 8.53 12.19
C PRO A 117 -0.25 9.97 11.68
N GLY A 118 -0.74 10.86 12.54
CA GLY A 118 -0.71 12.31 12.28
C GLY A 118 -1.78 12.87 11.34
N ILE A 119 -2.48 12.07 10.54
CA ILE A 119 -3.54 12.54 9.62
C ILE A 119 -4.92 12.46 10.29
N LEU A 120 -5.22 11.35 10.97
CA LEU A 120 -6.51 11.13 11.63
C LEU A 120 -6.48 11.46 13.12
N ILE A 121 -7.66 11.76 13.68
CA ILE A 121 -7.88 11.86 15.13
C ILE A 121 -7.49 10.50 15.76
N ASN A 122 -6.80 10.54 16.91
CA ASN A 122 -6.25 9.36 17.60
C ASN A 122 -5.32 8.45 16.76
N ASP A 123 -4.61 8.99 15.76
CA ASP A 123 -3.67 8.22 14.91
C ASP A 123 -4.34 7.01 14.21
N GLY A 124 -5.66 7.12 13.95
CA GLY A 124 -6.47 6.07 13.32
C GLY A 124 -6.92 4.95 14.27
N TRP A 125 -6.76 5.11 15.59
CA TRP A 125 -7.11 4.08 16.56
C TRP A 125 -8.63 3.93 16.71
N CYS A 126 -9.15 2.76 16.32
CA CYS A 126 -10.49 2.30 16.67
C CYS A 126 -10.37 0.98 17.45
N LYS A 127 -10.83 0.95 18.71
CA LYS A 127 -10.69 -0.24 19.57
C LYS A 127 -11.39 -1.46 18.98
N LEU A 128 -12.61 -1.31 18.45
CA LEU A 128 -13.37 -2.43 17.89
C LEU A 128 -12.69 -3.02 16.66
N LEU A 129 -12.21 -2.17 15.76
CA LEU A 129 -11.46 -2.61 14.59
C LEU A 129 -10.14 -3.29 14.99
N ALA A 130 -9.38 -2.73 15.94
CA ALA A 130 -8.15 -3.34 16.41
C ALA A 130 -8.37 -4.72 17.05
N MET A 131 -9.48 -4.90 17.76
CA MET A 131 -9.87 -6.21 18.32
C MET A 131 -10.16 -7.21 17.21
N ILE A 132 -11.00 -6.85 16.24
CA ILE A 132 -11.34 -7.72 15.09
C ILE A 132 -10.08 -8.06 14.29
N ASN A 133 -9.26 -7.06 13.98
CA ASN A 133 -8.03 -7.27 13.20
C ASN A 133 -7.08 -8.20 13.95
N SER A 134 -6.96 -8.10 15.27
CA SER A 134 -6.09 -9.00 16.05
C SER A 134 -6.59 -10.44 16.10
N LEU A 135 -7.91 -10.63 16.07
CA LEU A 135 -8.51 -11.96 15.97
C LEU A 135 -8.17 -12.61 14.62
N ILE A 136 -8.30 -11.86 13.53
CA ILE A 136 -8.12 -12.36 12.16
C ILE A 136 -6.63 -12.46 11.77
N TYR A 137 -5.76 -11.64 12.38
CA TYR A 137 -4.39 -11.45 11.95
C TYR A 137 -3.57 -12.74 11.81
N PHE A 138 -3.60 -13.61 12.82
CA PHE A 138 -2.78 -14.82 12.84
C PHE A 138 -3.24 -15.82 11.77
N ASP A 139 -4.55 -16.06 11.68
CA ASP A 139 -5.11 -16.95 10.65
C ASP A 139 -4.90 -16.39 9.25
N LEU A 140 -5.01 -15.08 9.07
CA LEU A 140 -4.69 -14.41 7.82
C LEU A 140 -3.24 -14.72 7.39
N LEU A 141 -2.27 -14.58 8.29
CA LEU A 141 -0.88 -14.91 7.96
C LEU A 141 -0.70 -16.39 7.63
N LEU A 142 -1.27 -17.30 8.41
CA LEU A 142 -1.19 -18.75 8.13
C LEU A 142 -1.77 -19.10 6.76
N TYR A 143 -2.88 -18.47 6.40
CA TYR A 143 -3.51 -18.60 5.09
C TYR A 143 -2.64 -17.99 3.98
N CYS A 144 -2.12 -16.77 4.17
CA CYS A 144 -1.21 -16.11 3.22
C CYS A 144 0.05 -16.94 2.95
N PHE A 145 0.54 -17.68 3.95
CA PHE A 145 1.71 -18.53 3.80
C PHE A 145 1.42 -19.91 3.20
N GLY A 146 0.14 -20.30 3.05
CA GLY A 146 -0.27 -21.61 2.57
C GLY A 146 0.04 -22.73 3.56
N VAL A 147 0.01 -22.42 4.85
CA VAL A 147 0.36 -23.36 5.94
C VAL A 147 -0.84 -23.69 6.83
N SER A 148 -1.97 -23.03 6.59
CA SER A 148 -3.22 -23.16 7.37
C SER A 148 -3.67 -24.61 7.55
N ASP A 149 -3.55 -25.43 6.50
CA ASP A 149 -4.05 -26.81 6.49
C ASP A 149 -3.03 -27.83 6.99
N LYS A 150 -1.82 -27.39 7.41
CA LYS A 150 -0.85 -28.31 7.98
C LYS A 150 -1.28 -28.76 9.37
N GLU A 151 -1.15 -30.05 9.62
CA GLU A 151 -1.44 -30.65 10.92
C GLU A 151 -0.20 -30.61 11.81
N ILE A 152 -0.38 -30.15 13.05
CA ILE A 152 0.62 -30.26 14.11
C ILE A 152 -0.03 -31.06 15.25
N GLY A 153 0.31 -32.34 15.34
CA GLY A 153 -0.36 -33.25 16.27
C GLY A 153 -1.80 -33.53 15.83
N PRO A 154 -2.80 -33.50 16.74
CA PRO A 154 -4.20 -33.83 16.42
C PRO A 154 -5.01 -32.67 15.83
N PHE A 155 -4.43 -31.47 15.73
CA PHE A 155 -5.13 -30.24 15.35
C PHE A 155 -4.50 -29.55 14.14
N GLN A 156 -5.32 -28.83 13.39
CA GLN A 156 -4.90 -28.07 12.21
C GLN A 156 -4.35 -26.69 12.62
N LEU A 157 -3.41 -26.15 11.84
CA LEU A 157 -2.66 -24.95 12.23
C LEU A 157 -3.55 -23.70 12.43
N TRP A 158 -4.64 -23.56 11.67
CA TRP A 158 -5.62 -22.48 11.85
C TRP A 158 -6.29 -22.48 13.23
N GLN A 159 -6.42 -23.63 13.88
CA GLN A 159 -7.02 -23.70 15.22
C GLN A 159 -6.11 -23.03 16.26
N TYR A 160 -4.80 -23.23 16.12
CA TYR A 160 -3.81 -22.55 16.95
C TYR A 160 -3.76 -21.04 16.65
N GLY A 161 -3.89 -20.65 15.39
CA GLY A 161 -4.00 -19.25 14.96
C GLY A 161 -5.18 -18.53 15.61
N LEU A 162 -6.37 -19.15 15.58
CA LEU A 162 -7.57 -18.62 16.23
C LEU A 162 -7.41 -18.47 17.75
N VAL A 163 -6.82 -19.46 18.42
CA VAL A 163 -6.58 -19.37 19.88
C VAL A 163 -5.65 -18.19 20.19
N LEU A 164 -4.57 -18.03 19.44
CA LEU A 164 -3.69 -16.86 19.54
C LEU A 164 -4.43 -15.55 19.27
N GLY A 165 -5.24 -15.49 18.20
CA GLY A 165 -6.07 -14.33 17.88
C GLY A 165 -7.03 -13.97 19.01
N LEU A 166 -7.69 -14.95 19.61
CA LEU A 166 -8.58 -14.77 20.77
C LEU A 166 -7.83 -14.25 22.00
N LEU A 167 -6.64 -14.79 22.28
CA LEU A 167 -5.80 -14.29 23.39
C LEU A 167 -5.45 -12.81 23.20
N PHE A 168 -5.03 -12.40 22.00
CA PHE A 168 -4.74 -11.00 21.70
C PHE A 168 -6.00 -10.12 21.70
N PHE A 169 -7.14 -10.64 21.21
CA PHE A 169 -8.44 -9.98 21.29
C PHE A 169 -8.80 -9.61 22.73
N PHE A 170 -8.74 -10.58 23.65
CA PHE A 170 -9.03 -10.32 25.07
C PHE A 170 -7.96 -9.44 25.72
N LEU A 171 -6.69 -9.60 25.37
CA LEU A 171 -5.61 -8.74 25.87
C LEU A 171 -5.88 -7.27 25.52
N ILE A 172 -6.29 -6.97 24.29
CA ILE A 172 -6.63 -5.61 23.85
C ILE A 172 -7.92 -5.14 24.51
N LEU A 173 -8.89 -6.03 24.71
CA LEU A 173 -10.13 -5.72 25.42
C LEU A 173 -9.83 -5.19 26.84
N PHE A 174 -8.94 -5.86 27.58
CA PHE A 174 -8.61 -5.52 28.96
C PHE A 174 -7.54 -4.42 29.08
N THR A 175 -6.56 -4.39 28.19
CA THR A 175 -5.40 -3.48 28.28
C THR A 175 -5.65 -2.15 27.57
N SER A 176 -6.45 -2.13 26.50
CA SER A 176 -6.58 -0.95 25.65
C SER A 176 -7.75 -0.04 26.02
N ARG A 177 -7.47 1.27 25.99
CA ARG A 177 -8.47 2.33 26.20
C ARG A 177 -9.06 2.75 24.84
N THR A 178 -10.35 3.10 24.83
CA THR A 178 -11.02 3.57 23.60
C THR A 178 -10.50 4.94 23.15
N SER A 179 -10.23 5.82 24.11
CA SER A 179 -10.00 7.24 23.83
C SER A 179 -8.52 7.62 23.77
N LEU A 180 -7.60 6.66 23.91
CA LEU A 180 -6.17 6.93 24.05
C LEU A 180 -5.35 5.94 23.25
N LYS A 181 -4.43 6.46 22.44
CA LYS A 181 -3.47 5.62 21.71
C LYS A 181 -2.66 4.76 22.69
N PRO A 182 -2.65 3.43 22.54
CA PRO A 182 -1.81 2.58 23.37
C PRO A 182 -0.33 2.76 23.02
N LYS A 183 0.57 2.52 23.98
CA LYS A 183 2.03 2.57 23.72
C LYS A 183 2.48 1.57 22.64
N TYR A 184 1.74 0.49 22.48
CA TYR A 184 1.98 -0.56 21.47
C TYR A 184 1.33 -0.27 20.10
N HIS A 185 0.76 0.93 19.87
CA HIS A 185 0.18 1.29 18.57
C HIS A 185 1.18 1.17 17.41
N THR A 186 2.47 1.39 17.66
CA THR A 186 3.53 1.20 16.66
C THR A 186 3.66 -0.25 16.23
N VAL A 187 3.39 -1.22 17.13
CA VAL A 187 3.43 -2.65 16.79
C VAL A 187 2.33 -2.99 15.78
N PHE A 188 1.16 -2.35 15.88
CA PHE A 188 0.10 -2.50 14.88
C PHE A 188 0.49 -1.97 13.51
N ALA A 189 1.34 -0.94 13.42
CA ALA A 189 1.84 -0.45 12.14
C ALA A 189 2.76 -1.50 11.46
N TYR A 190 3.68 -2.10 12.21
CA TYR A 190 4.52 -3.20 11.71
C TYR A 190 3.69 -4.45 11.37
N ALA A 191 2.72 -4.80 12.23
CA ALA A 191 1.81 -5.91 11.97
C ALA A 191 1.02 -5.69 10.68
N GLY A 192 0.44 -4.48 10.51
CA GLY A 192 -0.27 -4.08 9.30
C GLY A 192 0.59 -4.16 8.05
N PHE A 193 1.86 -3.77 8.13
CA PHE A 193 2.80 -3.92 7.01
C PHE A 193 3.00 -5.38 6.61
N ILE A 194 3.20 -6.29 7.57
CA ILE A 194 3.36 -7.73 7.29
C ILE A 194 2.06 -8.33 6.71
N ALA A 195 0.90 -7.96 7.26
CA ALA A 195 -0.39 -8.40 6.72
C ALA A 195 -0.61 -7.89 5.29
N ALA A 196 -0.22 -6.64 4.98
CA ALA A 196 -0.31 -6.10 3.63
C ALA A 196 0.55 -6.90 2.64
N ILE A 197 1.77 -7.30 3.01
CA ILE A 197 2.60 -8.19 2.19
C ILE A 197 1.91 -9.53 1.96
N GLY A 198 1.35 -10.13 3.01
CA GLY A 198 0.63 -11.40 2.93
C GLY A 198 -0.59 -11.34 2.00
N VAL A 199 -1.45 -10.33 2.19
CA VAL A 199 -2.63 -10.11 1.34
C VAL A 199 -2.22 -9.84 -0.10
N CYS A 200 -1.18 -9.03 -0.33
CA CYS A 200 -0.64 -8.80 -1.68
C CYS A 200 -0.20 -10.11 -2.34
N ARG A 201 0.51 -10.98 -1.60
CA ARG A 201 0.91 -12.31 -2.09
C ARG A 201 -0.30 -13.16 -2.49
N LEU A 202 -1.35 -13.21 -1.65
CA LEU A 202 -2.57 -13.95 -1.97
C LEU A 202 -3.19 -13.43 -3.26
N LEU A 203 -3.33 -12.12 -3.40
CA LEU A 203 -3.89 -11.51 -4.60
C LEU A 203 -3.07 -11.81 -5.85
N CYS A 204 -1.74 -11.69 -5.76
CA CYS A 204 -0.86 -12.08 -6.86
C CYS A 204 -1.05 -13.55 -7.25
N THR A 205 -1.20 -14.44 -6.26
CA THR A 205 -1.41 -15.88 -6.50
C THR A 205 -2.73 -16.12 -7.22
N GLU A 206 -3.84 -15.55 -6.72
CA GLU A 206 -5.16 -15.68 -7.34
C GLU A 206 -5.20 -15.08 -8.75
N ILE A 207 -4.54 -13.93 -8.97
CA ILE A 207 -4.43 -13.32 -10.30
C ILE A 207 -3.68 -14.27 -11.26
N VAL A 208 -2.57 -14.85 -10.83
CA VAL A 208 -1.79 -15.79 -11.67
C VAL A 208 -2.61 -17.04 -11.99
N VAL A 209 -3.29 -17.64 -11.01
CA VAL A 209 -4.15 -18.82 -11.22
C VAL A 209 -5.32 -18.49 -12.16
N SER A 210 -5.97 -17.34 -11.96
CA SER A 210 -7.06 -16.88 -12.83
C SER A 210 -6.60 -16.67 -14.26
N LEU A 211 -5.42 -16.06 -14.44
CA LEU A 211 -4.83 -15.88 -15.77
C LEU A 211 -4.49 -17.21 -16.43
N GLN A 212 -3.92 -18.17 -15.69
CA GLN A 212 -3.65 -19.51 -16.21
C GLN A 212 -4.94 -20.21 -16.65
N ALA A 213 -6.03 -20.07 -15.90
CA ALA A 213 -7.34 -20.62 -16.27
C ALA A 213 -7.90 -19.97 -17.56
N ILE A 214 -7.79 -18.65 -17.69
CA ILE A 214 -8.17 -17.93 -18.92
C ILE A 214 -7.28 -18.35 -20.09
N GLY A 215 -5.97 -18.51 -19.88
CA GLY A 215 -5.01 -18.98 -20.87
C GLY A 215 -5.35 -20.37 -21.38
N ALA A 216 -5.68 -21.30 -20.48
CA ALA A 216 -6.15 -22.63 -20.83
C ALA A 216 -7.44 -22.58 -21.67
N ARG A 217 -8.37 -21.67 -21.36
CA ARG A 217 -9.63 -21.54 -22.11
C ARG A 217 -9.45 -20.94 -23.51
N LEU A 218 -8.53 -19.99 -23.64
CA LEU A 218 -8.23 -19.28 -24.89
C LEU A 218 -7.08 -19.92 -25.69
N SER A 219 -6.53 -21.04 -25.23
CA SER A 219 -5.35 -21.70 -25.80
C SER A 219 -4.13 -20.79 -25.94
N LEU A 220 -3.97 -19.84 -25.01
CA LEU A 220 -2.84 -18.90 -24.96
C LEU A 220 -1.75 -19.43 -24.02
N SER A 221 -0.49 -19.17 -24.36
CA SER A 221 0.65 -19.49 -23.51
C SER A 221 0.63 -18.73 -22.19
N THR A 222 1.04 -19.39 -21.11
CA THR A 222 1.25 -18.73 -19.80
C THR A 222 2.33 -17.64 -19.90
N THR A 223 3.31 -17.83 -20.78
CA THR A 223 4.38 -16.83 -21.02
C THR A 223 3.82 -15.56 -21.69
N TRP A 224 2.88 -15.73 -22.63
CA TRP A 224 2.20 -14.61 -23.31
C TRP A 224 1.35 -13.80 -22.32
N LEU A 225 0.56 -14.47 -21.48
CA LEU A 225 -0.26 -13.80 -20.46
C LEU A 225 0.60 -13.06 -19.42
N ALA A 226 1.73 -13.64 -19.05
CA ALA A 226 2.67 -12.99 -18.14
C ALA A 226 3.32 -11.75 -18.77
N LEU A 227 3.75 -11.84 -20.04
CA LEU A 227 4.36 -10.72 -20.75
C LEU A 227 3.38 -9.57 -21.02
N THR A 228 2.09 -9.87 -21.13
CA THR A 228 1.06 -8.87 -21.42
C THR A 228 0.41 -8.36 -20.15
N ILE A 229 -0.54 -9.10 -19.60
CA ILE A 229 -1.40 -8.64 -18.51
C ILE A 229 -0.61 -8.45 -17.22
N LEU A 230 0.28 -9.39 -16.84
CA LEU A 230 1.06 -9.24 -15.61
C LEU A 230 2.10 -8.12 -15.72
N ALA A 231 2.82 -8.03 -16.83
CA ALA A 231 3.80 -6.96 -17.03
C ALA A 231 3.14 -5.58 -17.10
N TRP A 232 2.01 -5.44 -17.80
CA TRP A 232 1.24 -4.18 -17.81
C TRP A 232 0.74 -3.84 -16.42
N GLY A 233 0.19 -4.82 -15.69
CA GLY A 233 -0.30 -4.62 -14.32
C GLY A 233 0.77 -4.02 -13.40
N ASN A 234 2.02 -4.49 -13.52
CA ASN A 234 3.14 -3.97 -12.74
C ASN A 234 3.60 -2.56 -13.19
N SER A 235 3.54 -2.25 -14.49
CA SER A 235 4.11 -1.00 -15.04
C SER A 235 3.12 0.15 -15.21
N VAL A 236 1.80 -0.10 -15.22
CA VAL A 236 0.79 0.96 -15.37
C VAL A 236 0.82 1.94 -14.19
N THR A 237 1.02 1.46 -12.97
CA THR A 237 1.11 2.32 -11.77
C THR A 237 2.35 3.21 -11.82
N ASP A 238 3.47 2.67 -12.32
CA ASP A 238 4.71 3.42 -12.50
C ASP A 238 4.55 4.47 -13.59
N PHE A 239 3.88 4.13 -14.70
CA PHE A 239 3.58 5.06 -15.78
C PHE A 239 2.72 6.23 -15.30
N VAL A 240 1.62 5.96 -14.58
CA VAL A 240 0.72 7.00 -14.06
C VAL A 240 1.47 7.89 -13.06
N SER A 241 2.29 7.31 -12.18
CA SER A 241 3.08 8.04 -11.19
C SER A 241 4.12 8.95 -11.86
N ALA A 242 4.90 8.41 -12.80
CA ALA A 242 5.91 9.19 -13.53
C ALA A 242 5.28 10.28 -14.43
N ALA A 243 4.11 10.00 -15.03
CA ALA A 243 3.35 10.98 -15.79
C ALA A 243 2.85 12.12 -14.89
N SER A 244 2.42 11.82 -13.66
CA SER A 244 2.00 12.84 -12.69
C SER A 244 3.16 13.74 -12.26
N LEU A 245 4.34 13.17 -11.97
CA LEU A 245 5.56 13.93 -11.64
C LEU A 245 6.00 14.81 -12.81
N SER A 246 5.95 14.28 -14.03
CA SER A 246 6.32 15.02 -15.23
C SER A 246 5.40 16.22 -15.47
N ARG A 247 4.09 16.09 -15.17
CA ARG A 247 3.12 17.20 -15.23
C ARG A 247 3.37 18.26 -14.16
N GLN A 248 3.98 17.91 -13.04
CA GLN A 248 4.40 18.83 -11.99
C GLN A 248 5.76 19.50 -12.27
N GLY A 249 6.36 19.25 -13.44
CA GLY A 249 7.68 19.77 -13.80
C GLY A 249 8.86 18.99 -13.21
N LEU A 250 8.59 17.89 -12.48
CA LEU A 250 9.61 17.03 -11.87
C LEU A 250 10.04 15.90 -12.82
N GLN A 251 10.37 16.26 -14.06
CA GLN A 251 10.65 15.31 -15.14
C GLN A 251 11.85 14.41 -14.84
N ASN A 252 12.92 14.97 -14.27
CA ASN A 252 14.13 14.22 -13.91
C ASN A 252 13.82 13.11 -12.88
N MET A 253 12.95 13.41 -11.92
CA MET A 253 12.49 12.42 -10.93
C MET A 253 11.62 11.35 -11.59
N GLY A 254 10.76 11.74 -12.55
CA GLY A 254 9.99 10.80 -13.37
C GLY A 254 10.88 9.82 -14.14
N TYR A 255 11.91 10.32 -14.84
CA TYR A 255 12.87 9.48 -15.55
C TYR A 255 13.63 8.54 -14.60
N ALA A 256 14.14 9.06 -13.48
CA ALA A 256 14.84 8.25 -12.49
C ALA A 256 13.96 7.12 -11.93
N SER A 257 12.68 7.40 -11.66
CA SER A 257 11.72 6.39 -11.19
C SER A 257 11.49 5.27 -12.20
N LEU A 258 11.37 5.62 -13.50
CA LEU A 258 11.10 4.65 -14.57
C LEU A 258 12.25 3.69 -14.86
N TYR A 259 13.50 4.13 -14.68
CA TYR A 259 14.67 3.24 -14.81
C TYR A 259 15.05 2.55 -13.51
N GLY A 260 14.95 3.27 -12.38
CA GLY A 260 15.35 2.76 -11.07
C GLY A 260 14.48 1.61 -10.57
N GLY A 261 13.16 1.68 -10.78
CA GLY A 261 12.23 0.62 -10.36
C GLY A 261 12.52 -0.73 -11.00
N PRO A 262 12.52 -0.85 -12.34
CA PRO A 262 12.86 -2.09 -13.03
C PRO A 262 14.28 -2.58 -12.73
N MET A 263 15.26 -1.68 -12.62
CA MET A 263 16.63 -2.06 -12.26
C MET A 263 16.69 -2.69 -10.87
N PHE A 264 16.03 -2.10 -9.88
CA PHE A 264 15.94 -2.66 -8.52
C PHE A 264 15.25 -4.04 -8.52
N ASN A 265 14.16 -4.19 -9.27
CA ASN A 265 13.44 -5.47 -9.38
C ASN A 265 14.32 -6.57 -9.99
N CYS A 266 15.09 -6.24 -11.04
CA CYS A 266 16.00 -7.18 -11.69
C CYS A 266 17.21 -7.53 -10.80
N SER A 267 17.80 -6.55 -10.10
CA SER A 267 18.98 -6.80 -9.29
C SER A 267 18.64 -7.45 -7.94
N VAL A 268 17.81 -6.79 -7.13
CA VAL A 268 17.49 -7.24 -5.77
C VAL A 268 16.39 -8.30 -5.78
N GLY A 269 15.34 -8.09 -6.59
CA GLY A 269 14.21 -9.04 -6.65
C GLY A 269 14.65 -10.43 -7.10
N VAL A 270 15.32 -10.52 -8.26
CA VAL A 270 15.80 -11.81 -8.80
C VAL A 270 16.86 -12.44 -7.87
N ALA A 271 17.78 -11.65 -7.31
CA ALA A 271 18.77 -12.18 -6.37
C ALA A 271 18.14 -12.78 -5.11
N LEU A 272 17.14 -12.11 -4.52
CA LEU A 272 16.40 -12.63 -3.36
C LEU A 272 15.64 -13.91 -3.71
N VAL A 273 15.03 -13.98 -4.90
CA VAL A 273 14.34 -15.20 -5.36
C VAL A 273 15.33 -16.36 -5.45
N TYR A 274 16.47 -16.18 -6.11
CA TYR A 274 17.49 -17.23 -6.20
C TYR A 274 18.07 -17.61 -4.84
N PHE A 275 18.26 -16.65 -3.93
CA PHE A 275 18.68 -16.92 -2.56
C PHE A 275 17.66 -17.82 -1.85
N ILE A 276 16.37 -17.50 -1.92
CA ILE A 276 15.30 -18.31 -1.32
C ILE A 276 15.28 -19.73 -1.94
N VAL A 277 15.40 -19.85 -3.26
CA VAL A 277 15.42 -21.16 -3.96
C VAL A 277 16.62 -22.00 -3.53
N TYR A 278 17.79 -21.37 -3.37
CA TYR A 278 18.99 -22.02 -2.88
C TYR A 278 18.81 -22.58 -1.45
N PHE A 279 18.26 -21.79 -0.52
CA PHE A 279 17.97 -22.24 0.84
C PHE A 279 16.87 -23.31 0.91
N GLN A 280 15.99 -23.39 -0.09
CA GLN A 280 15.01 -24.46 -0.19
C GLN A 280 15.60 -25.77 -0.75
N GLY A 281 16.89 -25.81 -1.10
CA GLY A 281 17.54 -26.99 -1.67
C GLY A 281 17.01 -27.38 -3.06
N LYS A 282 16.34 -26.45 -3.75
CA LYS A 282 15.80 -26.67 -5.09
C LYS A 282 16.89 -26.37 -6.13
N PRO A 283 16.95 -27.12 -7.25
CA PRO A 283 17.91 -26.84 -8.30
C PRO A 283 17.69 -25.45 -8.88
N LEU A 284 18.78 -24.68 -8.99
CA LEU A 284 18.78 -23.35 -9.59
C LEU A 284 18.70 -23.49 -11.11
N HIS A 285 17.48 -23.63 -11.64
CA HIS A 285 17.24 -23.49 -13.06
C HIS A 285 17.00 -22.02 -13.38
N ALA A 286 17.78 -21.47 -14.31
CA ALA A 286 17.48 -20.16 -14.87
C ALA A 286 16.19 -20.25 -15.68
N PHE A 287 15.17 -19.51 -15.26
CA PHE A 287 13.87 -19.48 -15.92
C PHE A 287 13.96 -18.71 -17.24
N TYR A 288 14.39 -19.38 -18.31
CA TYR A 288 14.38 -18.82 -19.66
C TYR A 288 13.07 -19.19 -20.37
N GLY A 289 12.17 -18.22 -20.50
CA GLY A 289 11.02 -18.35 -21.40
C GLY A 289 11.45 -18.20 -22.86
N VAL A 290 10.75 -18.86 -23.79
CA VAL A 290 11.05 -18.80 -25.23
C VAL A 290 10.95 -17.36 -25.80
N LEU A 291 10.09 -16.52 -25.23
CA LEU A 291 9.99 -15.09 -25.59
C LEU A 291 11.05 -14.20 -24.92
N SER A 292 11.76 -14.72 -23.91
CA SER A 292 12.73 -13.94 -23.12
C SER A 292 13.87 -13.34 -23.96
N PRO A 293 14.46 -14.05 -24.96
CA PRO A 293 15.52 -13.48 -25.79
C PRO A 293 15.04 -12.31 -26.66
N VAL A 294 13.81 -12.40 -27.20
CA VAL A 294 13.22 -11.32 -28.00
C VAL A 294 12.99 -10.09 -27.13
N GLY A 295 12.43 -10.28 -25.93
CA GLY A 295 12.29 -9.20 -24.94
C GLY A 295 13.61 -8.56 -24.56
N ALA A 296 14.64 -9.38 -24.31
CA ALA A 296 15.98 -8.90 -23.98
C ALA A 296 16.61 -8.08 -25.12
N LEU A 297 16.42 -8.51 -26.38
CA LEU A 297 16.92 -7.77 -27.55
C LEU A 297 16.24 -6.40 -27.68
N PHE A 298 14.92 -6.33 -27.58
CA PHE A 298 14.19 -5.06 -27.65
C PHE A 298 14.52 -4.13 -26.49
N LEU A 299 14.68 -4.67 -25.28
CA LEU A 299 15.14 -3.92 -24.12
C LEU A 299 16.55 -3.35 -24.36
N LEU A 300 17.45 -4.17 -24.90
CA LEU A 300 18.82 -3.75 -25.22
C LEU A 300 18.81 -2.63 -26.26
N ILE A 301 18.06 -2.78 -27.35
CA ILE A 301 17.90 -1.72 -28.36
C ILE A 301 17.37 -0.44 -27.73
N ALA A 302 16.33 -0.52 -26.88
CA ALA A 302 15.77 0.64 -26.21
C ALA A 302 16.77 1.35 -25.28
N LEU A 303 17.55 0.58 -24.50
CA LEU A 303 18.56 1.12 -23.59
C LEU A 303 19.74 1.75 -24.33
N PHE A 304 20.28 1.08 -25.35
CA PHE A 304 21.38 1.64 -26.14
C PHE A 304 20.93 2.85 -26.95
N SER A 305 19.76 2.80 -27.58
CA SER A 305 19.26 3.94 -28.35
C SER A 305 18.97 5.14 -27.45
N THR A 306 18.36 4.95 -26.27
CA THR A 306 18.15 6.04 -25.30
C THR A 306 19.46 6.60 -24.76
N ALA A 307 20.44 5.74 -24.46
CA ALA A 307 21.76 6.15 -23.97
C ALA A 307 22.54 6.98 -25.00
N ILE A 308 22.35 6.73 -26.30
CA ILE A 308 22.97 7.51 -27.38
C ILE A 308 22.14 8.77 -27.70
N LEU A 309 20.82 8.65 -27.81
CA LEU A 309 19.94 9.75 -28.21
C LEU A 309 19.87 10.85 -27.15
N MET A 310 19.80 10.51 -25.86
CA MET A 310 19.67 11.50 -24.78
C MET A 310 20.82 12.52 -24.74
N PRO A 311 22.11 12.12 -24.83
CA PRO A 311 23.21 13.07 -24.97
C PRO A 311 23.12 13.94 -26.22
N THR A 312 22.70 13.39 -27.36
CA THR A 312 22.63 14.15 -28.63
C THR A 312 21.57 15.25 -28.62
N ILE A 313 20.56 15.13 -27.75
CA ILE A 313 19.50 16.13 -27.56
C ILE A 313 19.71 16.96 -26.29
N ASN A 314 20.95 17.02 -25.77
CA ASN A 314 21.30 17.76 -24.54
C ASN A 314 20.45 17.39 -23.32
N PHE A 315 20.02 16.13 -23.23
CA PHE A 315 19.15 15.61 -22.16
C PHE A 315 17.77 16.28 -22.07
N GLU A 316 17.34 16.96 -23.14
CA GLU A 316 15.99 17.51 -23.20
C GLU A 316 15.00 16.42 -23.63
N GLY A 317 14.04 16.11 -22.77
CA GLY A 317 12.96 15.13 -23.03
C GLY A 317 11.97 15.61 -24.10
N ARG A 318 12.37 15.60 -25.37
CA ARG A 318 11.51 16.02 -26.50
C ARG A 318 10.43 14.97 -26.78
N ARG A 319 9.26 15.42 -27.26
CA ARG A 319 8.12 14.55 -27.62
C ARG A 319 8.48 13.46 -28.64
N VAL A 320 9.44 13.74 -29.53
CA VAL A 320 9.93 12.79 -30.53
C VAL A 320 10.54 11.54 -29.88
N MET A 321 11.26 11.70 -28.76
CA MET A 321 11.85 10.59 -28.05
C MET A 321 10.79 9.67 -27.43
N GLY A 322 9.73 10.27 -26.87
CA GLY A 322 8.58 9.53 -26.36
C GLY A 322 7.86 8.76 -27.46
N LEU A 323 7.65 9.40 -28.62
CA LEU A 323 7.02 8.74 -29.79
C LEU A 323 7.87 7.56 -30.29
N TYR A 324 9.20 7.73 -30.38
CA TYR A 324 10.12 6.67 -30.76
C TYR A 324 10.02 5.45 -29.82
N LEU A 325 10.02 5.67 -28.50
CA LEU A 325 9.90 4.60 -27.51
C LEU A 325 8.55 3.87 -27.58
N ILE A 326 7.46 4.60 -27.84
CA ILE A 326 6.14 4.00 -28.06
C ILE A 326 6.13 3.14 -29.32
N ILE A 327 6.69 3.63 -30.43
CA ILE A 327 6.79 2.86 -31.67
C ILE A 327 7.60 1.59 -31.46
N LEU A 328 8.75 1.69 -30.80
CA LEU A 328 9.60 0.53 -30.49
C LEU A 328 8.87 -0.49 -29.61
N TYR A 329 8.11 -0.04 -28.62
CA TYR A 329 7.26 -0.90 -27.80
C TYR A 329 6.13 -1.56 -28.61
N CYS A 330 5.46 -0.82 -29.50
CA CYS A 330 4.43 -1.37 -30.38
C CYS A 330 5.00 -2.42 -31.35
N MET A 331 6.20 -2.20 -31.88
CA MET A 331 6.90 -3.19 -32.72
C MET A 331 7.22 -4.46 -31.94
N PHE A 332 7.75 -4.33 -30.72
CA PHE A 332 7.98 -5.45 -29.82
C PHE A 332 6.68 -6.23 -29.57
N PHE A 333 5.62 -5.53 -29.18
CA PHE A 333 4.33 -6.13 -28.87
C PHE A 333 3.75 -6.87 -30.08
N PHE A 334 3.80 -6.26 -31.27
CA PHE A 334 3.36 -6.87 -32.52
C PHE A 334 4.13 -8.16 -32.85
N LEU A 335 5.46 -8.15 -32.69
CA LEU A 335 6.26 -9.36 -32.89
C LEU A 335 5.91 -10.45 -31.89
N CYS A 336 5.66 -10.11 -30.63
CA CYS A 336 5.26 -11.10 -29.65
C CYS A 336 3.88 -11.71 -30.00
N ILE A 337 2.92 -10.93 -30.53
CA ILE A 337 1.65 -11.46 -31.07
C ILE A 337 1.93 -12.42 -32.23
N LEU A 338 2.78 -12.01 -33.18
CA LEU A 338 3.11 -12.82 -34.35
C LEU A 338 3.77 -14.14 -33.95
N MET A 339 4.68 -14.11 -32.97
CA MET A 339 5.34 -15.31 -32.45
C MET A 339 4.34 -16.27 -31.81
N GLU A 340 3.38 -15.76 -31.04
CA GLU A 340 2.33 -16.57 -30.39
C GLU A 340 1.35 -17.16 -31.40
N THR A 341 1.01 -16.42 -32.48
CA THR A 341 -0.05 -16.81 -33.44
C THR A 341 0.46 -17.59 -34.66
N VAL A 342 1.66 -17.29 -35.15
CA VAL A 342 2.15 -17.78 -36.46
C VAL A 342 3.33 -18.74 -36.32
N ILE A 343 4.26 -18.51 -35.38
CA ILE A 343 5.57 -19.17 -35.43
C ILE A 343 5.65 -20.47 -34.60
N HIS A 344 4.77 -20.72 -33.63
CA HIS A 344 4.54 -22.08 -33.12
C HIS A 344 3.22 -22.19 -32.32
N PRO A 345 2.33 -23.13 -32.64
CA PRO A 345 1.22 -23.48 -31.77
C PRO A 345 1.74 -24.41 -30.65
N PHE A 346 2.38 -23.87 -29.61
CA PHE A 346 2.84 -24.70 -28.49
C PHE A 346 1.71 -24.99 -27.50
N GLY A 347 0.87 -25.95 -27.91
CA GLY A 347 0.48 -26.95 -26.94
C GLY A 347 1.69 -27.78 -26.54
N THR A 348 2.24 -27.56 -25.33
CA THR A 348 3.03 -28.52 -24.52
C THR A 348 3.66 -27.93 -23.25
N GLN A 349 3.10 -26.86 -22.63
CA GLN A 349 3.36 -26.62 -21.19
C GLN A 349 2.42 -27.41 -20.26
N TYR A 350 1.58 -28.31 -20.80
CA TYR A 350 0.75 -29.25 -20.01
C TYR A 350 1.44 -30.59 -19.70
N LYS A 351 2.68 -30.84 -20.12
CA LYS A 351 3.38 -32.10 -19.82
C LYS A 351 4.35 -31.97 -18.66
N LEU A 352 3.84 -31.71 -17.45
CA LEU A 352 4.47 -32.14 -16.19
C LEU A 352 3.38 -32.40 -15.12
N VAL A 353 2.39 -33.23 -15.43
CA VAL A 353 1.74 -34.05 -14.41
C VAL A 353 2.10 -35.49 -14.75
N PRO A 354 3.05 -36.14 -14.04
CA PRO A 354 3.15 -37.58 -14.14
C PRO A 354 1.80 -38.15 -13.71
N LYS A 355 1.16 -38.93 -14.59
CA LYS A 355 0.06 -39.79 -14.18
C LYS A 355 0.59 -40.67 -13.05
N VAL A 356 0.13 -40.40 -11.83
CA VAL A 356 0.23 -41.36 -10.74
C VAL A 356 -0.56 -42.57 -11.22
N THR A 357 0.17 -43.64 -11.49
CA THR A 357 -0.40 -44.98 -11.71
C THR A 357 -0.36 -45.69 -10.38
#